data_AF-A0A948R197-F1
#
_entry.id   AF-A0A948R197-F1
#
_cell.length_a   1.000
_cell.length_b   1.000
_cell.length_c   1.000
_cell.angle_alpha   90.00
_cell.angle_beta   90.00
_cell.angle_gamma   90.00
#
_symmetry.space_group_name_H-M   'P 1'
#
loop_
_entity.id
_entity.type
_entity.pdbx_description
1 polymer ?
#
loop_
_entity_poly.entity_id
_entity_poly.type
_entity_poly.pdbx_seq_one_letter_code
_entity_poly.pdbx_strand_id
1 'polypeptide(L)'
;MIRTFIVAVLLAIAIPVLAHSDSKFIQGPNGGHIIDAGGGAQHWELVAAGNELTLFVTDSAEKPVDTAGGKADASVLVGGKTHKVTFAPAGKNTMKASGDFEAAKGMKVIVKTDGVGGESFQARLTPLK
;
A
#
# COMPACT_ATOMS: atom_id res chain seq x y z
N MET A 1 -17.59 -59.80 -10.30
CA MET A 1 -18.41 -58.61 -10.61
C MET A 1 -17.48 -57.42 -10.69
N ILE A 2 -17.16 -56.96 -11.90
CA ILE A 2 -16.47 -55.69 -12.17
C ILE A 2 -17.41 -54.56 -11.75
N ARG A 3 -16.92 -53.50 -11.08
CA ARG A 3 -17.41 -52.12 -11.23
C ARG A 3 -16.64 -51.09 -10.39
N THR A 4 -15.75 -50.40 -11.10
CA THR A 4 -15.62 -48.93 -11.15
C THR A 4 -14.92 -48.20 -9.99
N PHE A 5 -13.68 -47.79 -10.28
CA PHE A 5 -12.94 -46.68 -9.68
C PHE A 5 -13.72 -45.36 -9.74
N ILE A 6 -13.72 -44.56 -8.67
CA ILE A 6 -13.81 -43.09 -8.74
C ILE A 6 -12.80 -42.50 -7.76
N VAL A 7 -11.73 -41.92 -8.30
CA VAL A 7 -10.82 -41.03 -7.59
C VAL A 7 -11.39 -39.61 -7.74
N ALA A 8 -11.81 -39.00 -6.64
CA ALA A 8 -12.19 -37.58 -6.63
C ALA A 8 -10.95 -36.74 -6.32
N VAL A 9 -10.29 -36.22 -7.35
CA VAL A 9 -9.23 -35.22 -7.23
C VAL A 9 -9.90 -33.86 -7.00
N LEU A 10 -9.85 -33.36 -5.76
CA LEU A 10 -10.14 -31.96 -5.46
C LEU A 10 -8.93 -31.12 -5.88
N LEU A 11 -8.96 -30.60 -7.11
CA LEU A 11 -8.03 -29.57 -7.55
C LEU A 11 -8.50 -28.23 -6.97
N ALA A 12 -7.94 -27.84 -5.83
CA ALA A 12 -8.10 -26.48 -5.31
C ALA A 12 -7.44 -25.51 -6.29
N ILE A 13 -8.26 -24.80 -7.06
CA ILE A 13 -7.82 -23.73 -7.95
C ILE A 13 -7.38 -22.56 -7.07
N ALA A 14 -6.08 -22.49 -6.76
CA ALA A 14 -5.50 -21.28 -6.20
C ALA A 14 -5.51 -20.24 -7.32
N ILE A 15 -6.48 -19.32 -7.29
CA ILE A 15 -6.53 -18.17 -8.20
C ILE A 15 -5.39 -17.23 -7.76
N PRO A 16 -4.36 -16.99 -8.58
CA PRO A 16 -3.40 -15.95 -8.28
C PRO A 16 -4.11 -14.60 -8.44
N VAL A 17 -4.35 -13.89 -7.33
CA VAL A 17 -4.71 -12.47 -7.36
C VAL A 17 -3.48 -11.71 -7.87
N LEU A 18 -3.45 -11.48 -9.18
CA LEU A 18 -2.48 -10.60 -9.84
C LEU A 18 -2.88 -9.15 -9.58
N ALA A 19 -2.57 -8.64 -8.40
CA ALA A 19 -2.56 -7.20 -8.14
C ALA A 19 -1.29 -6.57 -8.75
N HIS A 20 -1.18 -6.60 -10.08
CA HIS A 20 -0.07 -5.99 -10.82
C HIS A 20 -0.63 -4.80 -11.57
N SER A 21 -0.62 -3.63 -10.95
CA SER A 21 -0.90 -2.38 -11.66
C SER A 21 0.24 -1.42 -11.39
N ASP A 22 0.95 -1.03 -12.45
CA ASP A 22 1.49 0.32 -12.53
C ASP A 22 0.29 1.26 -12.40
N SER A 23 -0.08 1.61 -11.17
CA SER A 23 -1.20 2.50 -10.90
C SER A 23 -0.94 3.81 -11.63
N LYS A 24 -1.93 4.22 -12.45
CA LYS A 24 -1.90 5.55 -13.07
C LYS A 24 -1.87 6.58 -11.94
N PHE A 25 -1.08 7.64 -12.13
CA PHE A 25 -1.07 8.71 -11.13
C PHE A 25 -2.45 9.36 -11.09
N ILE A 26 -3.13 9.18 -9.96
CA ILE A 26 -4.36 9.87 -9.61
C ILE A 26 -4.02 10.77 -8.42
N GLN A 27 -4.33 12.05 -8.55
CA GLN A 27 -4.07 13.01 -7.49
C GLN A 27 -5.16 12.89 -6.41
N GLY A 28 -4.74 12.68 -5.16
CA GLY A 28 -5.63 12.64 -4.01
C GLY A 28 -5.97 14.04 -3.47
N PRO A 29 -6.86 14.13 -2.47
CA PRO A 29 -7.31 15.39 -1.88
C PRO A 29 -6.21 16.19 -1.17
N ASN A 30 -5.12 15.55 -0.74
CA ASN A 30 -3.96 16.20 -0.13
C ASN A 30 -2.84 16.50 -1.15
N GLY A 31 -3.09 16.29 -2.46
CA GLY A 31 -2.13 16.52 -3.53
C GLY A 31 -1.13 15.38 -3.75
N GLY A 32 -1.32 14.24 -3.07
CA GLY A 32 -0.50 13.06 -3.20
C GLY A 32 -0.95 12.10 -4.30
N HIS A 33 -0.27 10.98 -4.42
CA HIS A 33 -0.70 9.88 -5.28
C HIS A 33 -1.65 8.96 -4.51
N ILE A 34 -2.87 8.75 -5.03
CA ILE A 34 -3.83 7.80 -4.45
C ILE A 34 -3.83 6.46 -5.20
N ILE A 35 -3.95 5.35 -4.46
CA ILE A 35 -4.06 3.99 -5.00
C ILE A 35 -5.08 3.17 -4.23
N ASP A 36 -5.58 2.11 -4.86
CA ASP A 36 -6.36 1.06 -4.21
C ASP A 36 -5.43 0.03 -3.57
N ALA A 37 -5.49 -0.10 -2.25
CA ALA A 37 -4.74 -1.08 -1.47
C ALA A 37 -5.62 -2.29 -1.14
N GLY A 38 -5.00 -3.47 -1.03
CA GLY A 38 -5.72 -4.69 -0.64
C GLY A 38 -6.83 -5.13 -1.59
N GLY A 39 -6.74 -4.77 -2.87
CA GLY A 39 -7.80 -5.05 -3.84
C GLY A 39 -9.03 -4.13 -3.70
N GLY A 40 -8.82 -2.90 -3.21
CA GLY A 40 -9.88 -1.90 -3.02
C GLY A 40 -10.50 -1.91 -1.63
N ALA A 41 -9.94 -2.64 -0.67
CA ALA A 41 -10.37 -2.61 0.73
C ALA A 41 -10.12 -1.22 1.37
N GLN A 42 -8.99 -0.61 0.99
CA GLN A 42 -8.59 0.72 1.44
C GLN A 42 -8.09 1.56 0.26
N HIS A 43 -8.23 2.88 0.36
CA HIS A 43 -7.56 3.83 -0.52
C HIS A 43 -6.44 4.51 0.24
N TRP A 44 -5.25 4.53 -0.36
CA TRP A 44 -4.05 5.11 0.24
C TRP A 44 -3.60 6.29 -0.57
N GLU A 45 -3.54 7.47 0.05
CA GLU A 45 -2.89 8.64 -0.53
C GLU A 45 -1.52 8.85 0.10
N LEU A 46 -0.48 8.98 -0.72
CA LEU A 46 0.86 9.30 -0.27
C LEU A 46 1.33 10.64 -0.82
N VAL A 47 1.72 11.53 0.09
CA VAL A 47 2.37 12.80 -0.20
C VAL A 47 3.86 12.68 0.16
N ALA A 48 4.72 13.22 -0.70
CA ALA A 48 6.16 13.30 -0.46
C ALA A 48 6.63 14.76 -0.59
N ALA A 49 7.36 15.26 0.40
CA ALA A 49 7.91 16.61 0.42
C ALA A 49 9.21 16.66 1.22
N GLY A 50 10.29 17.21 0.63
CA GLY A 50 11.60 17.19 1.26
C GLY A 50 12.02 15.75 1.59
N ASN A 51 12.34 15.49 2.85
CA ASN A 51 12.67 14.16 3.34
C ASN A 51 11.52 13.45 4.09
N GLU A 52 10.29 13.95 3.94
CA GLU A 52 9.10 13.45 4.63
C GLU A 52 8.13 12.73 3.69
N LEU A 53 7.46 11.72 4.23
CA LEU A 53 6.32 11.04 3.64
C LEU A 53 5.12 11.15 4.58
N THR A 54 3.95 11.47 4.02
CA THR A 54 2.68 11.44 4.74
C THR A 54 1.73 10.48 4.02
N LEU A 55 1.27 9.45 4.74
CA LEU A 55 0.31 8.46 4.29
C LEU A 55 -1.05 8.77 4.91
N PHE A 56 -2.08 8.91 4.07
CA PHE A 56 -3.47 8.99 4.48
C PHE A 56 -4.19 7.69 4.09
N VAL A 57 -5.01 7.16 5.00
CA VAL A 57 -5.72 5.89 4.79
C VAL A 57 -7.23 6.12 4.87
N THR A 58 -7.96 5.73 3.84
CA THR A 58 -9.42 5.68 3.85
C THR A 58 -9.91 4.28 3.51
N ASP A 59 -11.15 3.96 3.89
CA ASP A 59 -11.81 2.74 3.45
C ASP A 59 -12.39 2.89 2.04
N SER A 60 -12.93 1.81 1.49
CA SER A 60 -13.61 1.81 0.18
C SER A 60 -14.78 2.81 0.05
N ALA A 61 -15.29 3.37 1.16
CA ALA A 61 -16.34 4.37 1.20
C ALA A 61 -15.81 5.78 1.52
N GLU A 62 -14.50 6.00 1.37
CA GLU A 62 -13.77 7.25 1.66
C GLU A 62 -13.86 7.71 3.12
N LYS A 63 -14.12 6.80 4.06
CA LYS A 63 -14.11 7.12 5.49
C LYS A 63 -12.69 6.99 6.06
N PRO A 64 -12.27 7.89 6.96
CA PRO A 64 -10.97 7.79 7.62
C PRO A 64 -10.83 6.47 8.39
N VAL A 65 -9.76 5.72 8.13
CA VAL A 65 -9.40 4.51 8.90
C VAL A 65 -8.43 4.91 10.01
N ASP A 66 -8.71 4.54 11.25
CA ASP A 66 -7.79 4.82 12.36
C ASP A 66 -6.44 4.10 12.18
N THR A 67 -5.36 4.85 12.32
CA THR A 67 -3.98 4.38 12.16
C THR A 67 -3.28 4.12 13.48
N ALA A 68 -3.85 4.51 14.63
CA ALA A 68 -3.21 4.43 15.93
C ALA A 68 -2.82 3.00 16.37
N GLY A 69 -3.62 2.00 15.96
CA GLY A 69 -3.37 0.58 16.27
C GLY A 69 -2.46 -0.13 15.28
N GLY A 70 -2.07 0.51 14.19
CA GLY A 70 -1.32 -0.10 13.10
C GLY A 70 0.13 0.36 13.01
N LYS A 71 0.89 -0.33 12.17
CA LYS A 71 2.28 0.00 11.81
C LYS A 71 2.38 0.13 10.30
N ALA A 72 3.37 0.89 9.82
CA ALA A 72 3.74 0.85 8.43
C ALA A 72 5.22 1.11 8.22
N ASP A 73 5.78 0.49 7.20
CA ASP A 73 7.15 0.68 6.74
C ASP A 73 7.16 0.95 5.23
N ALA A 74 8.17 1.66 4.75
CA ALA A 74 8.38 1.83 3.32
C ALA A 74 9.83 1.65 2.87
N SER A 75 9.95 1.20 1.61
CA SER A 75 11.16 1.31 0.81
C SER A 75 10.98 2.43 -0.21
N VAL A 76 11.79 3.48 -0.09
CA VAL A 76 11.80 4.66 -0.96
C VAL A 76 12.92 4.50 -1.97
N LEU A 77 12.56 4.37 -3.25
CA LEU A 77 13.48 4.30 -4.36
C LEU A 77 13.54 5.67 -5.04
N VAL A 78 14.68 6.35 -4.92
CA VAL A 78 14.91 7.67 -5.52
C VAL A 78 16.38 7.83 -5.90
N GLY A 79 16.66 8.44 -7.06
CA GLY A 79 18.04 8.66 -7.52
C GLY A 79 18.87 7.37 -7.66
N GLY A 80 18.23 6.22 -7.92
CA GLY A 80 18.90 4.92 -8.01
C GLY A 80 19.29 4.29 -6.67
N LYS A 81 18.90 4.89 -5.54
CA LYS A 81 19.13 4.38 -4.18
C LYS A 81 17.82 3.95 -3.53
N THR A 82 17.92 3.04 -2.56
CA THR A 82 16.80 2.57 -1.75
C THR A 82 17.01 3.00 -0.30
N HIS A 83 16.02 3.69 0.28
CA HIS A 83 16.00 4.13 1.66
C HIS A 83 14.85 3.44 2.38
N LYS A 84 15.07 2.96 3.61
CA LYS A 84 14.02 2.38 4.44
C LYS A 84 13.56 3.41 5.46
N VAL A 85 12.25 3.55 5.61
CA VAL A 85 11.63 4.42 6.61
C VAL A 85 10.49 3.71 7.31
N THR A 86 10.25 4.06 8.56
CA THR A 86 9.14 3.56 9.36
C THR A 86 8.17 4.71 9.62
N PHE A 87 6.89 4.46 9.42
CA PHE A 87 5.84 5.43 9.70
C PHE A 87 5.39 5.34 11.15
N ALA A 88 5.15 6.49 11.75
CA ALA A 88 4.47 6.64 13.02
C ALA A 88 3.04 7.19 12.78
N PRO A 89 2.03 6.73 13.54
CA PRO A 89 0.73 7.38 13.56
C PRO A 89 0.86 8.86 13.91
N ALA A 90 0.23 9.72 13.11
CA ALA A 90 0.20 11.18 13.28
C ALA A 90 -1.22 11.68 13.60
N GLY A 91 -2.09 10.77 14.04
CA GLY A 91 -3.47 11.02 14.43
C GLY A 91 -4.49 10.72 13.33
N LYS A 92 -5.69 10.32 13.76
CA LYS A 92 -6.80 9.92 12.87
C LYS A 92 -6.31 8.85 11.87
N ASN A 93 -6.39 9.17 10.59
CA ASN A 93 -6.02 8.30 9.48
C ASN A 93 -4.66 8.62 8.85
N THR A 94 -3.81 9.34 9.56
CA THR A 94 -2.55 9.84 9.03
C THR A 94 -1.38 9.11 9.69
N MET A 95 -0.40 8.70 8.88
CA MET A 95 0.91 8.25 9.35
C MET A 95 2.02 9.07 8.67
N LYS A 96 3.10 9.35 9.39
CA LYS A 96 4.25 10.12 8.88
C LYS A 96 5.55 9.35 9.05
N ALA A 97 6.44 9.51 8.08
CA ALA A 97 7.80 9.00 8.13
C ALA A 97 8.78 10.05 7.60
N SER A 98 10.00 10.04 8.11
CA SER A 98 11.10 10.84 7.57
C SER A 98 12.31 9.92 7.35
N GLY A 99 13.18 10.27 6.42
CA GLY A 99 14.36 9.46 6.10
C GLY A 99 15.54 10.26 5.57
N ASP A 100 16.60 9.54 5.22
CA ASP A 100 17.80 10.10 4.58
C ASP A 100 17.65 10.09 3.05
N PHE A 101 16.63 10.78 2.55
CA PHE A 101 16.38 10.94 1.11
C PHE A 101 15.81 12.34 0.85
N GLU A 102 15.86 12.78 -0.41
CA GLU A 102 15.14 13.98 -0.86
C GLU A 102 14.10 13.56 -1.90
N ALA A 103 12.86 14.00 -1.71
CA ALA A 103 11.74 13.68 -2.58
C ALA A 103 11.97 14.31 -3.95
N ALA A 104 11.90 13.48 -5.01
CA ALA A 104 12.17 13.91 -6.37
C ALA A 104 11.27 13.18 -7.36
N LYS A 105 11.10 13.77 -8.55
CA LYS A 105 10.36 13.17 -9.64
C LYS A 105 10.91 11.78 -10.00
N GLY A 106 10.00 10.86 -10.31
CA GLY A 106 10.33 9.48 -10.64
C GLY A 106 10.60 8.59 -9.41
N MET A 107 10.46 9.13 -8.18
CA MET A 107 10.56 8.30 -6.98
C MET A 107 9.43 7.26 -6.93
N LYS A 108 9.76 6.09 -6.38
CA LYS A 108 8.81 5.01 -6.13
C LYS A 108 8.86 4.66 -4.66
N VAL A 109 7.71 4.53 -4.02
CA VAL A 109 7.60 4.17 -2.61
C VAL A 109 6.79 2.90 -2.50
N ILE A 110 7.39 1.85 -1.95
CA ILE A 110 6.68 0.62 -1.61
C ILE A 110 6.32 0.71 -0.14
N VAL A 111 5.03 0.85 0.16
CA VAL A 111 4.49 0.94 1.53
C VAL A 111 3.91 -0.40 1.92
N LYS A 112 4.19 -0.86 3.13
CA LYS A 112 3.56 -2.02 3.76
C LYS A 112 2.92 -1.56 5.07
N THR A 113 1.62 -1.80 5.24
CA THR A 113 0.93 -1.62 6.52
C THR A 113 0.77 -2.97 7.23
N ASP A 114 0.68 -2.91 8.55
CA ASP A 114 0.38 -4.05 9.40
C ASP A 114 -0.64 -3.65 10.49
N GLY A 115 -1.82 -4.24 10.46
CA GLY A 115 -2.91 -3.99 11.42
C GLY A 115 -3.61 -2.63 11.29
N VAL A 116 -3.38 -1.87 10.21
CA VAL A 116 -4.11 -0.60 9.96
C VAL A 116 -5.53 -0.95 9.51
N GLY A 117 -6.54 -0.52 10.29
CA GLY A 117 -7.91 -0.97 10.10
C GLY A 117 -8.12 -2.46 10.39
N GLY A 118 -7.18 -3.11 11.09
CA GLY A 118 -7.22 -4.56 11.36
C GLY A 118 -6.68 -5.44 10.24
N GLU A 119 -6.18 -4.85 9.15
CA GLU A 119 -5.67 -5.56 7.98
C GLU A 119 -4.23 -5.14 7.64
N SER A 120 -3.56 -5.95 6.81
CA SER A 120 -2.17 -5.75 6.42
C SER A 120 -2.06 -5.81 4.89
N PHE A 121 -1.59 -4.73 4.28
CA PHE A 121 -1.49 -4.61 2.83
C PHE A 121 -0.10 -4.13 2.41
N GLN A 122 0.19 -4.28 1.12
CA GLN A 122 1.36 -3.67 0.51
C GLN A 122 0.98 -3.09 -0.85
N ALA A 123 1.50 -1.89 -1.13
CA ALA A 123 1.29 -1.23 -2.40
C ALA A 123 2.50 -0.39 -2.79
N ARG A 124 2.60 -0.09 -4.08
CA ARG A 124 3.61 0.81 -4.65
C ARG A 124 2.96 2.10 -5.12
N LEU A 125 3.56 3.23 -4.75
CA LEU A 125 3.09 4.58 -5.05
C LEU A 125 4.19 5.40 -5.73
N THR A 126 3.80 6.34 -6.58
CA THR A 126 4.69 7.31 -7.25
C THR A 126 4.22 8.73 -6.92
N PRO A 127 4.52 9.24 -5.71
CA PRO A 127 3.95 10.51 -5.21
C PRO A 127 4.43 11.74 -6.00
N LEU A 128 5.57 11.65 -6.69
CA LEU A 128 6.11 12.72 -7.53
C LEU A 128 6.43 12.14 -8.92
N LYS A 129 5.53 12.39 -9.88
CA LYS A 129 5.70 11.96 -11.28
C LYS A 129 6.35 13.05 -12.14
#